data_AF-A0A381X7A9-F1
#
_entry.id   AF-A0A381X7A9-F1
#
_cell.length_a   1.000
_cell.length_b   1.000
_cell.length_c   1.000
_cell.angle_alpha   90.00
_cell.angle_beta   90.00
_cell.angle_gamma   90.00
#
_symmetry.space_group_name_H-M   'P 1'
#
loop_
_entity.id
_entity.type
_entity.pdbx_description
1 polymer ?
#
loop_
_entity_poly.entity_id
_entity_poly.type
_entity_poly.pdbx_seq_one_letter_code
_entity_poly.pdbx_strand_id
1 'polypeptide(L)' 'MESYMEKFRRIITGHNEQGKSIIMIDGSPSRHIGEDEGGLYEIWNTDG' A
#
# COMPACT_ATOMS: atom_id res chain seq x y z
N MET A 1 16.66 6.16 -10.07
CA MET A 1 15.73 5.02 -10.20
C MET A 1 15.00 4.75 -8.88
N GLU A 2 15.65 4.88 -7.73
CA GLU A 2 15.00 4.85 -6.40
C GLU A 2 14.00 6.00 -6.13
N SER A 3 14.14 7.18 -6.77
CA SER A 3 13.39 8.37 -6.36
C SER A 3 11.92 8.46 -6.82
N TYR A 4 11.42 7.53 -7.65
CA TYR A 4 10.01 7.54 -8.12
C TYR A 4 9.10 6.60 -7.33
N MET A 5 9.64 5.57 -6.68
CA MET A 5 8.91 4.64 -5.81
C MET A 5 8.56 5.25 -4.44
N GLU A 6 9.25 6.33 -4.02
CA GLU A 6 8.92 7.10 -2.81
C GLU A 6 7.61 7.89 -2.90
N LYS A 7 6.99 8.01 -4.08
CA LYS A 7 5.91 8.98 -4.28
C LYS A 7 4.51 8.51 -3.85
N PHE A 8 4.30 7.20 -3.67
CA PHE A 8 3.00 6.64 -3.30
C PHE A 8 2.99 6.15 -1.85
N ARG A 9 2.15 6.80 -1.03
CA ARG A 9 1.86 6.41 0.35
C ARG A 9 0.51 5.72 0.42
N ARG A 10 0.49 4.49 0.92
CA ARG A 10 -0.71 3.70 1.22
C ARG A 10 -0.95 3.74 2.73
N ILE A 11 -2.15 4.20 3.10
CA ILE A 11 -2.65 4.18 4.48
C ILE A 11 -3.87 3.27 4.53
N ILE A 12 -3.80 2.19 5.29
CA ILE A 12 -4.93 1.28 5.53
C ILE A 12 -5.37 1.42 6.99
N THR A 13 -6.66 1.62 7.20
CA THR A 13 -7.26 1.66 8.54
C THR A 13 -7.96 0.35 8.86
N GLY A 14 -8.15 0.10 10.16
CA GLY A 14 -8.84 -1.07 10.67
C GLY A 14 -9.15 -0.90 12.15
N HIS A 15 -9.51 -1.99 12.81
CA HIS A 15 -9.81 -1.99 14.24
C HIS A 15 -8.75 -2.79 15.00
N ASN A 16 -8.34 -2.30 16.16
CA ASN A 16 -7.53 -3.10 17.09
C ASN A 16 -8.40 -4.08 17.89
N GLU A 17 -7.79 -4.86 18.78
CA GLU A 17 -8.48 -5.84 19.63
C GLU A 17 -9.58 -5.24 20.54
N GLN A 18 -9.52 -3.93 20.80
CA GLN A 18 -10.51 -3.20 21.59
C GLN A 18 -11.64 -2.60 20.75
N GLY A 19 -11.65 -2.87 19.44
CA GLY A 19 -12.61 -2.29 18.50
C GLY A 19 -12.34 -0.81 18.17
N LYS A 20 -11.18 -0.27 18.53
CA LYS A 20 -10.83 1.13 18.22
C LYS A 20 -10.29 1.24 16.80
N SER A 21 -10.74 2.24 16.06
CA SER A 21 -10.19 2.59 14.75
C SER A 21 -8.73 3.04 14.86
N ILE A 22 -7.85 2.41 14.08
CA ILE A 22 -6.41 2.64 14.04
C ILE A 22 -5.87 2.60 12.60
N ILE A 23 -4.65 3.12 12.40
CA ILE A 23 -3.87 2.91 11.18
C ILE A 23 -3.20 1.53 11.30
N MET A 24 -3.53 0.63 10.38
CA MET A 24 -3.00 -0.74 10.31
C MET A 24 -1.75 -0.83 9.44
N ILE A 25 -1.71 -0.06 8.35
CA ILE A 25 -0.57 0.01 7.42
C ILE A 25 -0.33 1.46 7.07
N ASP A 26 0.93 1.89 7.16
CA ASP A 26 1.42 3.19 6.68
C ASP A 26 2.75 2.96 5.96
N GLY A 27 2.74 3.02 4.64
CA GLY A 27 3.95 2.77 3.85
C GLY A 27 3.69 2.70 2.36
N SER A 28 4.68 2.22 1.60
CA SER A 28 4.58 2.07 0.15
C SER A 28 3.55 1.01 -0.29
N PRO A 29 3.17 0.96 -1.59
CA PRO A 29 2.38 -0.13 -2.13
C PRO A 29 3.00 -1.52 -1.86
N SER A 30 2.18 -2.57 -1.74
CA SER A 30 2.68 -3.93 -1.40
C SER A 30 3.47 -4.57 -2.54
N ARG A 31 3.17 -4.22 -3.78
CA ARG A 31 3.77 -4.80 -4.98
C ARG A 31 3.72 -3.82 -6.15
N HIS A 32 4.68 -3.94 -7.06
CA HIS A 32 4.65 -3.32 -8.38
C HIS A 32 4.66 -4.42 -9.47
N ILE A 33 3.94 -4.19 -10.57
CA ILE A 33 3.87 -5.10 -11.74
C ILE A 33 4.11 -4.27 -13.01
N GLY A 34 5.17 -4.65 -13.76
CA GLY A 34 5.55 -4.05 -15.04
C GLY A 34 6.39 -2.78 -14.87
N GLU A 35 7.66 -2.82 -15.28
CA GLU A 35 8.59 -1.68 -15.15
C GLU A 35 8.55 -0.72 -16.35
N ASP A 36 7.96 -1.13 -17.48
CA ASP A 36 8.28 -0.46 -18.74
C ASP A 36 7.43 0.79 -19.01
N GLU A 37 6.09 0.77 -19.03
CA GLU A 37 5.30 2.00 -19.27
C GLU A 37 3.93 1.96 -18.57
N GLY A 38 3.87 2.50 -17.35
CA GLY A 38 2.61 2.74 -16.62
C GLY A 38 2.52 2.18 -15.20
N GLY A 39 3.48 1.32 -14.79
CA GLY A 39 3.67 0.82 -13.42
C GLY A 39 2.41 0.54 -12.61
N LEU A 40 1.93 -0.71 -12.60
CA LEU A 40 0.78 -1.07 -11.76
C LEU A 40 1.25 -1.30 -10.32
N TYR A 41 0.66 -0.56 -9.37
CA TYR A 41 0.92 -0.71 -7.95
C TYR A 41 -0.27 -1.38 -7.27
N GLU A 42 -0.01 -2.43 -6.52
CA GLU A 42 -1.05 -3.07 -5.71
C GLU A 42 -1.31 -2.24 -4.45
N ILE A 43 -2.56 -1.79 -4.31
CA ILE A 43 -3.03 -1.06 -3.12
C ILE A 43 -3.68 -2.04 -2.13
N TRP A 44 -4.54 -2.96 -2.59
CA TRP A 44 -5.25 -3.89 -1.71
C TRP A 44 -5.73 -5.14 -2.46
N ASN A 45 -5.82 -6.26 -1.74
CA ASN A 45 -6.46 -7.50 -2.17
C ASN A 45 -7.19 -8.11 -0.96
N THR A 46 -8.44 -8.55 -1.13
CA THR A 46 -9.23 -9.18 -0.05
C THR A 46 -8.95 -10.66 0.14
N ASP A 47 -8.37 -11.30 -0.87
CA ASP A 47 -8.18 -12.75 -1.01
C ASP A 47 -6.69 -13.13 -1.03
N GLY A 48 -5.80 -12.18 -0.71
CA GLY A 48 -4.34 -12.31 -0.80
C GLY A 48 -3.72 -13.26 0.21
#